data_AF-A0A142WXB3-F1
#
_entry.id   AF-A0A142WXB3-F1
#
_cell.length_a   1.000
_cell.length_b   1.000
_cell.length_c   1.000
_cell.angle_alpha   90.00
_cell.angle_beta   90.00
_cell.angle_gamma   90.00
#
_symmetry.space_group_name_H-M   'P 1'
#
loop_
_entity.id
_entity.type
_entity.pdbx_description
1 polymer ?
#
loop_
_entity_poly.entity_id
_entity_poly.type
_entity_poly.pdbx_seq_one_letter_code
_entity_poly.pdbx_strand_id
1 'polypeptide(L)'
;MRRVSFALVLLGLASVGWAQGPALPAAPQPLIVPQTEVIPVVPEAPRPQPTRYETLRPIVPQVAPSPSFPQQFDPPGGVSLTPVPDGTVIPYEQVFVSPLPALPLYDKVRVRQTRNMHPQAVPKLVAIKDPCFGGGCVYVEVCVPPCGREEVCCLRWRDGIRLDYGKYSVDIVTTRRGLVIVDYND
;
A
#
# COMPACT_ATOMS: atom_id res chain seq x y z
N MET A 1 8.41 -1.13 -29.97
CA MET A 1 8.18 -2.47 -30.54
C MET A 1 9.46 -3.30 -30.40
N ARG A 2 9.53 -4.23 -29.44
CA ARG A 2 10.54 -5.30 -29.40
C ARG A 2 9.84 -6.59 -28.97
N ARG A 3 9.90 -7.58 -29.86
CA ARG A 3 9.39 -8.95 -29.71
C ARG A 3 10.32 -9.78 -28.80
N VAL A 4 9.91 -11.03 -28.56
CA VAL A 4 10.74 -12.22 -28.22
C VAL A 4 10.88 -12.45 -26.70
N SER A 5 10.60 -13.62 -26.09
CA SER A 5 10.03 -14.90 -26.51
C SER A 5 9.54 -15.66 -25.26
N PHE A 6 8.45 -16.41 -25.38
CA PHE A 6 8.04 -17.44 -24.41
C PHE A 6 8.85 -18.72 -24.68
N ALA A 7 9.61 -19.18 -23.69
CA ALA A 7 10.14 -20.54 -23.65
C ALA A 7 9.36 -21.32 -22.59
N LEU A 8 8.41 -22.12 -23.09
CA LEU A 8 7.69 -23.15 -22.35
C LEU A 8 8.64 -24.35 -22.21
N VAL A 9 9.03 -24.72 -20.99
CA VAL A 9 9.69 -26.01 -20.74
C VAL A 9 8.87 -26.77 -19.70
N LEU A 10 8.04 -27.66 -20.23
CA LEU A 10 7.51 -28.84 -19.56
C LEU A 10 8.60 -29.91 -19.55
N LEU A 11 8.89 -30.50 -18.38
CA LEU A 11 9.53 -31.81 -18.12
C LEU A 11 9.99 -31.77 -16.67
N GLY A 12 9.78 -32.73 -15.80
CA GLY A 12 9.23 -34.07 -15.88
C GLY A 12 9.45 -34.68 -14.49
N LEU A 13 8.46 -35.41 -13.99
CA LEU A 13 8.57 -36.19 -12.77
C LEU A 13 9.61 -37.30 -12.96
N ALA A 14 10.59 -37.38 -12.06
CA ALA A 14 11.32 -38.61 -11.79
C ALA A 14 11.78 -38.63 -10.33
N SER A 15 11.02 -39.34 -9.51
CA SER A 15 11.47 -39.84 -8.21
C SER A 15 12.58 -40.86 -8.44
N VAL A 16 13.78 -40.60 -7.91
CA VAL A 16 14.87 -41.58 -7.87
C VAL A 16 15.30 -41.76 -6.43
N GLY A 17 15.16 -42.99 -5.96
CA GLY A 17 15.50 -43.43 -4.61
C GLY A 17 16.99 -43.33 -4.34
N TRP A 18 17.32 -42.94 -3.12
CA TRP A 18 18.70 -42.87 -2.65
C TRP A 18 19.07 -44.23 -2.04
N ALA A 19 19.82 -45.01 -2.80
CA ALA A 19 20.56 -46.15 -2.27
C ALA A 19 21.84 -45.62 -1.62
N GLN A 20 21.98 -45.86 -0.33
CA GLN A 20 23.09 -45.40 0.50
C GLN A 20 24.27 -46.36 0.31
N GLY A 21 25.24 -45.95 -0.52
CA GLY A 21 26.49 -46.68 -0.73
C GLY A 21 27.58 -46.31 0.30
N PRO A 22 28.56 -47.19 0.55
CA PRO A 22 29.63 -46.96 1.52
C PRO A 22 30.54 -45.81 1.09
N ALA A 23 30.88 -44.95 2.06
CA ALA A 23 31.73 -43.78 1.89
C ALA A 23 33.14 -44.17 1.43
N LEU A 24 33.51 -43.74 0.23
CA LEU A 24 34.88 -43.81 -0.25
C LEU A 24 35.74 -42.73 0.45
N PRO A 25 37.02 -43.02 0.77
CA PRO A 25 37.92 -42.05 1.36
C PRO A 25 38.19 -40.90 0.39
N ALA A 26 38.04 -39.67 0.89
CA ALA A 26 38.20 -38.44 0.15
C ALA A 26 39.64 -38.31 -0.42
N ALA A 27 39.74 -38.11 -1.73
CA ALA A 27 41.00 -37.76 -2.37
C ALA A 27 41.49 -36.37 -1.89
N PRO A 28 42.81 -36.17 -1.74
CA PRO A 28 43.37 -34.86 -1.38
C PRO A 28 43.03 -33.84 -2.47
N GLN A 29 42.31 -32.77 -2.08
CA GLN A 29 41.98 -31.71 -3.01
C GLN A 29 43.22 -30.86 -3.34
N PRO A 30 43.42 -30.49 -4.61
CA PRO A 30 44.46 -29.54 -4.96
C PRO A 30 44.17 -28.18 -4.34
N LEU A 31 45.20 -27.59 -3.72
CA LEU A 31 45.20 -26.22 -3.22
C LEU A 31 45.01 -25.25 -4.39
N ILE A 32 43.77 -24.85 -4.63
CA ILE A 32 43.44 -23.78 -5.59
C ILE A 32 43.84 -22.47 -4.93
N VAL A 33 44.97 -21.92 -5.36
CA VAL A 33 45.37 -20.54 -5.03
C VAL A 33 44.36 -19.62 -5.72
N PRO A 34 43.60 -18.78 -4.99
CA PRO A 34 42.69 -17.83 -5.61
C PRO A 34 43.52 -16.86 -6.45
N GLN A 35 43.31 -16.88 -7.77
CA GLN A 35 43.83 -15.85 -8.64
C GLN A 35 43.18 -14.53 -8.24
N THR A 36 44.00 -13.61 -7.74
CA THR A 36 43.58 -12.25 -7.43
C THR A 36 43.17 -11.58 -8.74
N GLU A 37 41.86 -11.54 -8.97
CA GLU A 37 41.28 -10.85 -10.12
C GLU A 37 41.57 -9.35 -9.95
N VAL A 38 42.43 -8.81 -10.82
CA VAL A 38 42.73 -7.39 -10.87
C VAL A 38 41.48 -6.69 -11.40
N ILE A 39 40.66 -6.17 -10.48
CA ILE A 39 39.45 -5.44 -10.82
C ILE A 39 39.86 -4.18 -11.60
N PRO A 40 39.42 -3.99 -12.86
CA PRO A 40 39.70 -2.77 -13.59
C PRO A 40 39.08 -1.60 -12.83
N VAL A 41 39.91 -0.60 -12.49
CA VAL A 41 39.48 0.64 -11.86
C VAL A 41 38.55 1.36 -12.84
N VAL A 42 37.24 1.21 -12.62
CA VAL A 42 36.22 1.94 -13.36
C VAL A 42 36.37 3.42 -12.99
N PRO A 43 36.60 4.34 -13.95
CA PRO A 43 36.63 5.76 -13.66
C PRO A 43 35.30 6.16 -13.00
N GLU A 44 35.39 6.64 -11.76
CA GLU A 44 34.25 7.08 -10.97
C GLU A 44 33.52 8.18 -11.76
N ALA A 45 32.32 7.84 -12.26
CA ALA A 45 31.47 8.81 -12.92
C ALA A 45 31.26 10.00 -11.97
N PRO A 46 31.33 11.26 -12.46
CA PRO A 46 31.12 12.44 -11.62
C PRO A 46 29.86 12.26 -10.81
N ARG A 47 30.00 12.21 -9.47
CA ARG A 47 28.84 12.11 -8.59
C ARG A 47 27.91 13.25 -8.94
N PRO A 48 26.62 13.00 -9.24
CA PRO A 48 25.66 14.08 -9.40
C PRO A 48 25.71 14.88 -8.11
N GLN A 49 26.18 16.13 -8.21
CA GLN A 49 26.12 17.03 -7.08
C GLN A 49 24.66 17.10 -6.63
N PRO A 50 24.38 17.11 -5.32
CA PRO A 50 23.03 17.34 -4.84
C PRO A 50 22.61 18.68 -5.41
N THR A 51 21.78 18.64 -6.46
CA THR A 51 21.04 19.79 -6.93
C THR A 51 20.28 20.24 -5.70
N ARG A 52 20.69 21.41 -5.20
CA ARG A 52 20.04 22.13 -4.13
C ARG A 52 18.56 22.10 -4.46
N TYR A 53 17.82 21.24 -3.77
CA TYR A 53 16.37 21.22 -3.84
C TYR A 53 15.99 22.58 -3.28
N GLU A 54 15.78 23.50 -4.21
CA GLU A 54 15.14 24.77 -3.95
C GLU A 54 13.78 24.37 -3.44
N THR A 55 13.63 24.39 -2.10
CA THR A 55 12.40 24.13 -1.39
C THR A 55 11.36 25.06 -1.98
N LEU A 56 10.62 24.56 -2.98
CA LEU A 56 9.41 25.16 -3.47
C LEU A 56 8.49 25.19 -2.26
N ARG A 57 8.47 26.34 -1.59
CA ARG A 57 7.51 26.61 -0.53
C ARG A 57 6.14 26.31 -1.15
N PRO A 58 5.30 25.47 -0.53
CA PRO A 58 3.94 25.32 -0.97
C PRO A 58 3.36 26.72 -1.09
N ILE A 59 2.92 27.10 -2.29
CA ILE A 59 2.04 28.25 -2.44
C ILE A 59 0.76 27.80 -1.74
N VAL A 60 0.67 28.09 -0.45
CA VAL A 60 -0.57 27.96 0.31
C VAL A 60 -1.51 28.93 -0.39
N PRO A 61 -2.60 28.45 -1.04
CA PRO A 61 -3.62 29.36 -1.51
C PRO A 61 -4.03 30.17 -0.29
N GLN A 62 -3.87 31.49 -0.34
CA GLN A 62 -4.49 32.36 0.65
C GLN A 62 -5.99 32.12 0.55
N VAL A 63 -6.50 31.24 1.40
CA VAL A 63 -7.94 31.08 1.61
C VAL A 63 -8.39 32.44 2.12
N ALA A 64 -9.17 33.14 1.29
CA ALA A 64 -9.81 34.37 1.70
C ALA A 64 -10.47 34.17 3.07
N PRO A 65 -10.36 35.12 4.00
CA PRO A 65 -10.99 34.99 5.31
C PRO A 65 -12.47 34.66 5.12
N SER A 66 -12.87 33.47 5.58
CA SER A 66 -14.27 33.04 5.58
C SER A 66 -15.11 34.13 6.23
N PRO A 67 -16.26 34.51 5.66
CA PRO A 67 -17.17 35.43 6.31
C PRO A 67 -17.53 34.86 7.67
N SER A 68 -17.20 35.59 8.73
CA SER A 68 -17.64 35.34 10.08
C SER A 68 -19.17 35.37 10.09
N PHE A 69 -19.79 34.19 10.07
CA PHE A 69 -21.20 34.06 10.38
C PHE A 69 -21.40 34.43 11.85
N PRO A 70 -22.31 35.36 12.19
CA PRO A 70 -22.63 35.65 13.58
C PRO A 70 -23.24 34.40 14.20
N GLN A 71 -22.53 33.80 15.15
CA GLN A 71 -23.10 32.78 16.04
C GLN A 71 -24.07 33.48 16.99
N GLN A 72 -25.34 33.54 16.59
CA GLN A 72 -26.41 33.77 17.54
C GLN A 72 -26.61 32.48 18.34
N PHE A 73 -25.95 32.43 19.50
CA PHE A 73 -26.18 31.42 20.52
C PHE A 73 -27.47 31.80 21.25
N ASP A 74 -28.61 31.35 20.75
CA ASP A 74 -29.84 31.39 21.53
C ASP A 74 -29.75 30.33 22.64
N PRO A 75 -29.97 30.71 23.92
CA PRO A 75 -29.98 29.75 25.03
C PRO A 75 -31.13 28.75 24.87
N PRO A 76 -30.99 27.50 25.35
CA PRO A 76 -32.05 26.50 25.31
C PRO A 76 -33.21 26.92 26.23
N GLY A 77 -34.12 27.71 25.68
CA GLY A 77 -35.46 27.94 26.22
C GLY A 77 -36.20 26.61 26.24
N GLY A 78 -36.81 26.30 27.38
CA GLY A 78 -37.43 25.01 27.68
C GLY A 78 -38.29 24.47 26.55
N VAL A 79 -38.08 23.19 26.23
CA VAL A 79 -38.95 22.41 25.35
C VAL A 79 -40.32 22.28 26.00
N SER A 80 -41.21 23.21 25.65
CA SER A 80 -42.65 23.07 25.84
C SER A 80 -43.11 21.92 24.96
N LEU A 81 -43.57 20.84 25.59
CA LEU A 81 -44.17 19.68 24.93
C LEU A 81 -45.56 20.09 24.39
N THR A 82 -45.59 20.79 23.26
CA THR A 82 -46.83 20.94 22.50
C THR A 82 -47.11 19.61 21.78
N PRO A 83 -48.35 19.07 21.89
CA PRO A 83 -48.73 17.87 21.14
C PRO A 83 -48.62 18.16 19.65
N VAL A 84 -47.79 17.38 18.95
CA VAL A 84 -47.63 17.45 17.50
C VAL A 84 -49.01 17.19 16.87
N PRO A 85 -49.58 18.12 16.08
CA PRO A 85 -50.85 17.88 15.41
C PRO A 85 -50.71 16.70 14.45
N ASP A 86 -51.65 15.77 14.58
CA ASP A 86 -51.77 14.58 13.75
C ASP A 86 -51.87 14.96 12.26
N GLY A 87 -51.03 14.31 11.45
CA GLY A 87 -51.36 14.00 10.07
C GLY A 87 -51.30 15.12 9.04
N THR A 88 -50.10 15.67 8.78
CA THR A 88 -49.75 15.95 7.37
C THR A 88 -48.75 14.89 6.95
N VAL A 89 -49.24 13.88 6.21
CA VAL A 89 -48.38 12.90 5.54
C VAL A 89 -47.52 13.68 4.56
N ILE A 90 -46.30 14.01 4.96
CA ILE A 90 -45.29 14.48 4.03
C ILE A 90 -45.03 13.28 3.12
N PRO A 91 -45.33 13.37 1.81
CA PRO A 91 -44.93 12.31 0.88
C PRO A 91 -43.42 12.17 1.04
N TYR A 92 -42.99 10.99 1.46
CA TYR A 92 -41.58 10.64 1.52
C TYR A 92 -41.01 10.94 0.13
N GLU A 93 -40.26 12.03 -0.01
CA GLU A 93 -39.44 12.21 -1.19
C GLU A 93 -38.53 10.99 -1.21
N GLN A 94 -38.73 10.13 -2.21
CA GLN A 94 -37.87 8.99 -2.43
C GLN A 94 -36.49 9.57 -2.71
N VAL A 95 -35.66 9.61 -1.67
CA VAL A 95 -34.24 9.93 -1.81
C VAL A 95 -33.68 8.87 -2.74
N PHE A 96 -33.56 9.24 -4.00
CA PHE A 96 -32.97 8.40 -5.02
C PHE A 96 -31.48 8.37 -4.68
N VAL A 97 -31.10 7.37 -3.89
CA VAL A 97 -29.70 7.07 -3.65
C VAL A 97 -29.17 6.60 -4.99
N SER A 98 -28.60 7.53 -5.75
CA SER A 98 -27.91 7.21 -6.99
C SER A 98 -26.88 6.13 -6.65
N PRO A 99 -26.93 4.94 -7.27
CA PRO A 99 -26.00 3.88 -6.96
C PRO A 99 -24.59 4.40 -7.22
N LEU A 100 -23.82 4.58 -6.16
CA LEU A 100 -22.43 5.01 -6.27
C LEU A 100 -21.73 4.00 -7.19
N PRO A 101 -21.01 4.43 -8.24
CA PRO A 101 -20.27 3.51 -9.09
C PRO A 101 -19.32 2.72 -8.19
N ALA A 102 -19.39 1.38 -8.28
CA ALA A 102 -18.51 0.50 -7.53
C ALA A 102 -17.06 0.86 -7.87
N LEU A 103 -16.32 1.35 -6.87
CA LEU A 103 -14.90 1.66 -7.04
C LEU A 103 -14.17 0.35 -7.38
N PRO A 104 -13.45 0.27 -8.51
CA PRO A 104 -12.81 -0.96 -8.92
C PRO A 104 -11.71 -1.31 -7.92
N LEU A 105 -11.91 -2.41 -7.19
CA LEU A 105 -10.92 -2.96 -6.29
C LEU A 105 -9.86 -3.70 -7.09
N TYR A 106 -8.61 -3.59 -6.66
CA TYR A 106 -7.50 -4.28 -7.32
C TYR A 106 -7.48 -5.76 -6.95
N ASP A 107 -7.52 -6.66 -7.95
CA ASP A 107 -7.67 -8.10 -7.69
C ASP A 107 -6.37 -8.79 -7.25
N LYS A 108 -5.20 -8.30 -7.70
CA LYS A 108 -3.91 -8.98 -7.49
C LYS A 108 -3.25 -8.56 -6.19
N VAL A 109 -3.90 -8.91 -5.09
CA VAL A 109 -3.45 -8.59 -3.73
C VAL A 109 -3.00 -9.84 -3.01
N ARG A 110 -1.83 -9.78 -2.37
CA ARG A 110 -1.32 -10.82 -1.49
C ARG A 110 -1.15 -10.28 -0.09
N VAL A 111 -1.88 -10.85 0.84
CA VAL A 111 -1.78 -10.50 2.26
C VAL A 111 -0.68 -11.32 2.94
N ARG A 112 0.12 -10.68 3.79
CA ARG A 112 1.17 -11.29 4.63
C ARG A 112 0.92 -11.00 6.10
N GLN A 113 1.41 -11.89 6.95
CA GLN A 113 1.35 -11.76 8.41
C GLN A 113 -0.07 -11.50 8.95
N THR A 114 -1.08 -12.22 8.44
CA THR A 114 -2.47 -12.07 8.88
C THR A 114 -2.68 -12.22 10.39
N ARG A 115 -1.79 -12.95 11.08
CA ARG A 115 -1.79 -13.09 12.54
C ARG A 115 -1.50 -11.79 13.30
N ASN A 116 -0.90 -10.79 12.65
CA ASN A 116 -0.62 -9.48 13.23
C ASN A 116 -1.76 -8.47 12.97
N MET A 117 -2.83 -8.89 12.30
CA MET A 117 -4.00 -8.03 12.09
C MET A 117 -4.66 -7.72 13.44
N HIS A 118 -5.11 -6.47 13.62
CA HIS A 118 -5.84 -6.08 14.82
C HIS A 118 -7.13 -6.92 14.96
N PRO A 119 -7.48 -7.41 16.17
CA PRO A 119 -8.65 -8.28 16.35
C PRO A 119 -9.98 -7.60 15.97
N GLN A 120 -10.04 -6.27 16.04
CA GLN A 120 -11.19 -5.47 15.62
C GLN A 120 -10.91 -4.66 14.35
N ALA A 121 -10.05 -5.16 13.46
CA ALA A 121 -9.69 -4.42 12.26
C ALA A 121 -10.92 -4.16 11.36
N VAL A 122 -11.04 -2.93 10.87
CA VAL A 122 -12.13 -2.47 10.01
C VAL A 122 -11.58 -2.31 8.59
N PRO A 123 -12.30 -2.79 7.55
CA PRO A 123 -11.86 -2.62 6.17
C PRO A 123 -11.85 -1.15 5.77
N LYS A 124 -10.79 -0.74 5.07
CA LYS A 124 -10.58 0.60 4.57
C LYS A 124 -10.02 0.53 3.15
N LEU A 125 -10.58 1.34 2.27
CA LEU A 125 -10.07 1.48 0.90
C LEU A 125 -8.90 2.47 0.89
N VAL A 126 -7.80 2.04 0.31
CA VAL A 126 -6.57 2.84 0.17
C VAL A 126 -6.21 2.94 -1.29
N ALA A 127 -6.06 4.17 -1.77
CA ALA A 127 -5.59 4.44 -3.12
C ALA A 127 -4.07 4.25 -3.19
N ILE A 128 -3.62 3.41 -4.12
CA ILE A 128 -2.21 3.21 -4.40
C ILE A 128 -1.93 3.47 -5.88
N LYS A 129 -0.67 3.74 -6.21
CA LYS A 129 -0.23 3.80 -7.60
C LYS A 129 -0.48 2.47 -8.30
N ASP A 130 -1.03 2.53 -9.52
CA ASP A 130 -1.31 1.34 -10.32
C ASP A 130 -0.03 0.51 -10.57
N PRO A 131 -0.01 -0.77 -10.14
CA PRO A 131 1.15 -1.63 -10.26
C PRO A 131 1.35 -2.17 -11.70
N CYS A 132 0.39 -2.00 -12.60
CA CYS A 132 0.41 -2.50 -13.98
C CYS A 132 0.94 -1.50 -15.02
N PHE A 133 1.70 -0.48 -14.60
CA PHE A 133 2.33 0.54 -15.45
C PHE A 133 1.37 1.59 -16.06
N GLY A 134 0.10 1.64 -15.64
CA GLY A 134 -0.79 2.76 -15.94
C GLY A 134 -0.46 3.94 -15.03
N GLY A 135 -0.43 5.17 -15.55
CA GLY A 135 -0.23 6.39 -14.75
C GLY A 135 -1.42 6.74 -13.84
N GLY A 136 -2.09 5.76 -13.24
CA GLY A 136 -3.30 5.90 -12.44
C GLY A 136 -3.15 5.39 -11.01
N CYS A 137 -4.27 5.41 -10.29
CA CYS A 137 -4.39 4.83 -8.97
C CYS A 137 -5.38 3.67 -9.01
N VAL A 138 -5.11 2.63 -8.22
CA VAL A 138 -6.04 1.52 -7.95
C VAL A 138 -6.38 1.52 -6.48
N TYR A 139 -7.56 1.01 -6.13
CA TYR A 139 -8.00 0.91 -4.75
C TYR A 139 -7.75 -0.49 -4.21
N VAL A 140 -7.24 -0.57 -2.98
CA VAL A 140 -7.02 -1.82 -2.27
C VAL A 140 -7.75 -1.76 -0.93
N GLU A 141 -8.39 -2.84 -0.56
CA GLU A 141 -9.01 -2.98 0.75
C GLU A 141 -7.97 -3.50 1.74
N VAL A 142 -7.76 -2.76 2.83
CA VAL A 142 -6.86 -3.13 3.92
C VAL A 142 -7.61 -3.05 5.24
N CYS A 143 -7.30 -3.92 6.18
CA CYS A 143 -7.95 -3.93 7.49
C CYS A 143 -7.10 -3.12 8.47
N VAL A 144 -7.65 -2.03 8.99
CA VAL A 144 -6.93 -1.11 9.89
C VAL A 144 -7.54 -1.11 11.29
N PRO A 145 -6.78 -0.82 12.35
CA PRO A 145 -7.35 -0.68 13.69
C PRO A 145 -8.46 0.40 13.72
N PRO A 146 -9.52 0.22 14.52
CA PRO A 146 -10.65 1.15 14.57
C PRO A 146 -10.30 2.45 15.32
N CYS A 147 -9.23 2.44 16.11
CA CYS A 147 -8.79 3.56 16.94
C CYS A 147 -7.30 3.81 16.72
N GLY A 148 -6.94 5.05 16.38
CA GLY A 148 -5.54 5.46 16.21
C GLY A 148 -5.42 6.69 15.30
N ARG A 149 -4.34 7.44 15.48
CA ARG A 149 -3.94 8.46 14.51
C ARG A 149 -3.24 7.74 13.36
N GLU A 150 -3.75 7.90 12.15
CA GLU A 150 -3.11 7.39 10.95
C GLU A 150 -1.98 8.32 10.52
N GLU A 151 -0.76 7.81 10.53
CA GLU A 151 0.39 8.47 9.91
C GLU A 151 0.75 7.76 8.62
N VAL A 152 0.57 8.45 7.50
CA VAL A 152 0.87 7.90 6.17
C VAL A 152 2.29 8.30 5.78
N CYS A 153 3.13 7.29 5.57
CA CYS A 153 4.52 7.47 5.15
C CYS A 153 4.76 6.81 3.79
N CYS A 154 5.35 7.53 2.85
CA CYS A 154 5.86 6.91 1.62
C CYS A 154 7.16 6.17 1.92
N LEU A 155 7.28 4.93 1.45
CA LEU A 155 8.51 4.16 1.62
C LEU A 155 9.60 4.71 0.67
N ARG A 156 10.72 5.19 1.21
CA ARG A 156 11.79 5.83 0.41
C ARG A 156 12.42 4.89 -0.62
N TRP A 157 12.51 3.60 -0.32
CA TRP A 157 13.25 2.61 -1.11
C TRP A 157 12.37 1.71 -1.99
N ARG A 158 11.04 1.78 -1.83
CA ARG A 158 10.09 0.90 -2.52
C ARG A 158 8.88 1.71 -2.97
N ASP A 159 8.30 1.36 -4.11
CA ASP A 159 7.01 1.90 -4.52
C ASP A 159 5.92 1.36 -3.58
N GLY A 160 5.66 2.09 -2.49
CA GLY A 160 4.72 1.67 -1.46
C GLY A 160 4.47 2.74 -0.41
N ILE A 161 3.45 2.50 0.38
CA ILE A 161 3.03 3.35 1.49
C ILE A 161 2.97 2.52 2.76
N ARG A 162 3.29 3.15 3.88
CA ARG A 162 3.14 2.61 5.23
C ARG A 162 2.08 3.41 5.95
N LEU A 163 1.10 2.71 6.51
CA LEU A 163 0.08 3.27 7.37
C LEU A 163 0.45 2.93 8.80
N ASP A 164 0.91 3.91 9.57
CA ASP A 164 1.30 3.74 10.96
C ASP A 164 0.15 4.13 11.89
N TYR A 165 -0.20 3.24 12.81
CA TYR A 165 -1.24 3.41 13.83
C TYR A 165 -0.65 3.31 15.24
N GLY A 166 0.66 3.55 15.40
CA GLY A 166 1.38 3.48 16.65
C GLY A 166 1.86 2.06 16.96
N LYS A 167 0.97 1.20 17.48
CA LYS A 167 1.31 -0.20 17.78
C LYS A 167 1.31 -1.06 16.50
N TYR A 168 0.38 -0.78 15.60
CA TYR A 168 0.22 -1.52 14.36
C TYR A 168 0.73 -0.69 13.18
N SER A 169 1.38 -1.34 12.22
CA SER A 169 1.69 -0.71 10.94
C SER A 169 1.35 -1.63 9.78
N VAL A 170 0.84 -1.03 8.70
CA VAL A 170 0.47 -1.74 7.47
C VAL A 170 1.32 -1.23 6.33
N ASP A 171 2.20 -2.08 5.80
CA ASP A 171 3.02 -1.77 4.64
C ASP A 171 2.33 -2.29 3.38
N ILE A 172 1.98 -1.37 2.47
CA ILE A 172 1.39 -1.69 1.17
C ILE A 172 2.46 -1.46 0.11
N VAL A 173 3.01 -2.54 -0.41
CA VAL A 173 4.14 -2.51 -1.35
C VAL A 173 3.72 -3.05 -2.70
N THR A 174 3.96 -2.26 -3.74
CA THR A 174 3.78 -2.67 -5.12
C THR A 174 5.03 -3.37 -5.63
N THR A 175 4.87 -4.55 -6.22
CA THR A 175 5.95 -5.28 -6.88
C THR A 175 5.99 -4.99 -8.38
N ARG A 176 7.17 -5.15 -9.01
CA ARG A 176 7.35 -5.00 -10.46
C ARG A 176 6.52 -5.98 -11.32
N ARG A 177 5.88 -6.99 -10.72
CA ARG A 177 5.05 -7.99 -11.40
C ARG A 177 3.56 -7.67 -11.38
N GLY A 178 3.18 -6.46 -10.97
CA GLY A 178 1.77 -6.10 -10.83
C GLY A 178 1.11 -6.72 -9.60
N LEU A 179 1.87 -7.24 -8.63
CA LEU A 179 1.32 -7.80 -7.39
C LEU A 179 1.44 -6.76 -6.27
N VAL A 180 0.34 -6.49 -5.58
CA VAL A 180 0.29 -5.65 -4.39
C VAL A 180 0.44 -6.56 -3.18
N ILE A 181 1.39 -6.25 -2.30
CA ILE A 181 1.62 -6.99 -1.05
C ILE A 181 1.17 -6.10 0.09
N VAL A 182 0.23 -6.59 0.90
CA VAL A 182 -0.20 -5.96 2.15
C VAL A 182 0.45 -6.74 3.29
N ASP A 183 1.35 -6.10 4.03
CA ASP A 183 2.11 -6.71 5.13
C ASP A 183 1.72 -6.05 6.46
N TYR A 184 1.22 -6.85 7.40
CA TYR A 184 0.80 -6.39 8.72
C TYR A 184 1.93 -6.57 9.74
N ASN A 185 2.36 -5.49 10.39
CA ASN A 185 3.38 -5.50 11.44
C ASN A 185 2.79 -4.99 12.78
N ASP A 186 3.26 -5.53 13.90
CA ASP A 186 2.93 -5.16 15.30
C ASP A 186 4.21 -4.74 16.05
#